data_AF-A0A662U9S2-F1
#
_entry.id   AF-A0A662U9S2-F1
#
_cell.length_a   1.000
_cell.length_b   1.000
_cell.length_c   1.000
_cell.angle_alpha   90.00
_cell.angle_beta   90.00
_cell.angle_gamma   90.00
#
_symmetry.space_group_name_H-M   'P 1'
#
loop_
_entity.id
_entity.type
_entity.pdbx_description
1 polymer ?
#
loop_
_entity_poly.entity_id
_entity_poly.type
_entity_poly.pdbx_seq_one_letter_code
_entity_poly.pdbx_strand_id
1 'polypeptide(L)'
;MPGVVYLVSIYLPTIVERNYKEKPIFLSLTLRNVPGIIAKIAKILSENNVNILYGIHSVEKHIGYWIFLAEFSDAKKPLGQIIEEIKSMEGVLEINYGIDSVGDMLINPFPFTITLPYGIGRASIIPITILKKAVSDLREKWGIAASVFLYHVGYHIGETLGNMFKEKSFGYEEILKASLEYLKYLNLFKDYSIKFFSLINNAASIKIYDSFECENVKSDKPVSHFLRGILGGILFTIFRKEITVYETKCIAKGDKFCEYTIKQA
;
A
#
# COMPACT_ATOMS: atom_id res chain seq x y z
N MET A 1 11.19 26.70 2.34
CA MET A 1 11.31 26.01 1.04
C MET A 1 10.64 24.66 1.19
N PRO A 2 9.53 24.36 0.48
CA PRO A 2 8.95 23.03 0.49
C PRO A 2 9.98 22.07 -0.11
N GLY A 3 10.45 21.12 0.68
CA GLY A 3 11.48 20.17 0.27
C GLY A 3 11.01 19.29 -0.88
N VAL A 4 11.92 19.01 -1.82
CA VAL A 4 11.72 18.00 -2.85
C VAL A 4 11.47 16.66 -2.14
N VAL A 5 10.24 16.15 -2.21
CA VAL A 5 9.91 14.82 -1.72
C VAL A 5 10.47 13.83 -2.72
N TYR A 6 11.64 13.26 -2.42
CA TYR A 6 12.16 12.14 -3.19
C TYR A 6 11.22 10.94 -3.05
N LEU A 7 10.94 10.26 -4.16
CA LEU A 7 10.23 8.98 -4.14
C LEU A 7 11.13 7.95 -3.45
N VAL A 8 10.84 7.65 -2.19
CA VAL A 8 11.57 6.64 -1.40
C VAL A 8 10.97 5.27 -1.69
N SER A 9 11.80 4.33 -2.14
CA SER A 9 11.39 2.93 -2.28
C SER A 9 11.56 2.20 -0.95
N ILE A 10 10.51 1.52 -0.50
CA ILE A 10 10.54 0.66 0.68
C ILE A 10 10.44 -0.79 0.21
N TYR A 11 11.46 -1.58 0.52
CA TYR A 11 11.51 -3.00 0.20
C TYR A 11 10.98 -3.83 1.38
N LEU A 12 10.14 -4.81 1.07
CA LEU A 12 9.67 -5.75 2.06
C LEU A 12 10.73 -6.84 2.28
N PRO A 13 10.97 -7.28 3.53
CA PRO A 13 11.91 -8.35 3.82
C PRO A 13 11.32 -9.72 3.46
N THR A 14 11.03 -9.96 2.18
CA THR A 14 10.40 -11.20 1.70
C THR A 14 11.37 -12.05 0.89
N ILE A 15 11.90 -11.52 -0.22
CA ILE A 15 12.74 -12.25 -1.18
C ILE A 15 13.84 -11.30 -1.64
N VAL A 16 15.07 -11.82 -1.76
CA VAL A 16 16.21 -11.13 -2.36
C VAL A 16 16.91 -11.99 -3.40
N GLU A 17 17.53 -11.34 -4.37
CA GLU A 17 18.38 -12.02 -5.35
C GLU A 17 19.74 -12.31 -4.72
N ARG A 18 20.26 -13.52 -4.95
CA ARG A 18 21.55 -13.96 -4.43
C ARG A 18 22.68 -13.19 -5.10
N ASN A 19 23.47 -12.51 -4.28
CA ASN A 19 24.80 -12.03 -4.63
C ASN A 19 25.84 -12.87 -3.89
N TYR A 20 26.70 -13.61 -4.60
CA TYR A 20 27.68 -14.53 -4.01
C TYR A 20 28.76 -13.84 -3.16
N LYS A 21 28.88 -12.51 -3.21
CA LYS A 21 29.78 -11.72 -2.36
C LYS A 21 29.13 -11.26 -1.04
N GLU A 22 27.82 -11.39 -0.94
CA GLU A 22 27.00 -10.92 0.18
C GLU A 22 26.53 -12.10 1.01
N LYS A 23 26.31 -11.86 2.31
CA LYS A 23 25.77 -12.83 3.25
C LYS A 23 24.55 -12.22 3.93
N PRO A 24 23.46 -12.00 3.18
CA PRO A 24 22.22 -11.48 3.74
C PRO A 24 21.60 -12.56 4.64
N ILE A 25 21.13 -12.16 5.83
CA ILE A 25 20.40 -13.01 6.76
C ILE A 25 19.12 -12.29 7.15
N PHE A 26 17.99 -12.99 7.08
CA PHE A 26 16.74 -12.47 7.65
C PHE A 26 16.76 -12.68 9.16
N LEU A 27 16.34 -11.66 9.90
CA LEU A 27 16.09 -11.72 11.33
C LEU A 27 14.62 -11.39 11.59
N SER A 28 14.01 -12.13 12.51
CA SER A 28 12.66 -11.89 13.01
C SER A 28 12.70 -11.85 14.53
N LEU A 29 12.38 -10.71 15.12
CA LEU A 29 12.42 -10.50 16.55
C LEU A 29 11.03 -10.21 17.11
N THR A 30 10.73 -10.84 18.23
CA THR A 30 9.62 -10.49 19.12
C THR A 30 10.21 -9.74 20.32
N LEU A 31 9.78 -8.51 20.53
CA LEU A 31 10.37 -7.57 21.50
C LEU A 31 9.31 -7.09 22.48
N ARG A 32 9.74 -6.70 23.69
CA ARG A 32 8.93 -5.83 24.54
C ARG A 32 8.84 -4.45 23.89
N ASN A 33 7.65 -3.89 23.80
CA ASN A 33 7.44 -2.53 23.29
C ASN A 33 7.89 -1.48 24.33
N VAL A 34 9.20 -1.24 24.40
CA VAL A 34 9.83 -0.22 25.26
C VAL A 34 10.76 0.67 24.43
N PRO A 35 10.79 1.99 24.69
CA PRO A 35 11.70 2.89 23.99
C PRO A 35 13.16 2.45 24.05
N GLY A 36 13.85 2.51 22.91
CA GLY A 36 15.28 2.24 22.79
C GLY A 36 15.68 0.77 22.59
N ILE A 37 14.76 -0.20 22.65
CA ILE A 37 15.12 -1.62 22.44
C ILE A 37 15.73 -1.86 21.04
N ILE A 38 15.10 -1.35 19.98
CA ILE A 38 15.63 -1.42 18.60
C ILE A 38 17.00 -0.74 18.52
N ALA A 39 17.18 0.42 19.16
CA ALA A 39 18.45 1.14 19.14
C ALA A 39 19.59 0.35 19.81
N LYS A 40 19.31 -0.33 20.93
CA LYS A 40 20.28 -1.19 21.60
C LYS A 40 20.68 -2.38 20.71
N ILE A 41 19.72 -3.01 20.03
CA ILE A 41 19.99 -4.14 19.12
C ILE A 41 20.76 -3.65 17.89
N ALA A 42 20.34 -2.54 17.29
CA ALA A 42 21.04 -1.92 16.17
C ALA A 42 22.47 -1.52 16.53
N LYS A 43 22.72 -1.09 17.78
CA LYS A 43 24.06 -0.82 18.29
C LYS A 43 24.94 -2.08 18.27
N ILE A 44 24.46 -3.21 18.78
CA ILE A 44 25.21 -4.49 18.74
C ILE A 44 25.55 -4.88 17.30
N LEU A 45 24.58 -4.76 16.37
CA LEU A 45 24.81 -5.05 14.95
C LEU A 45 25.91 -4.12 14.39
N SER A 46 25.80 -2.81 14.64
CA SER A 46 26.78 -1.83 14.15
C SER A 46 28.19 -2.02 14.74
N GLU A 47 28.31 -2.35 16.03
CA GLU A 47 29.60 -2.60 16.69
C GLU A 47 30.30 -3.83 16.10
N ASN A 48 29.52 -4.79 15.61
CA ASN A 48 29.97 -5.99 14.92
C ASN A 48 30.06 -5.84 13.40
N ASN A 49 29.94 -4.62 12.85
CA ASN A 49 29.98 -4.35 11.41
C ASN A 49 28.91 -5.10 10.59
N VAL A 50 27.72 -5.27 11.19
CA VAL A 50 26.54 -5.84 10.53
C VAL A 50 25.60 -4.70 10.16
N ASN A 51 25.35 -4.53 8.87
CA ASN A 51 24.46 -3.49 8.38
C ASN A 51 23.02 -4.00 8.30
N ILE A 52 22.04 -3.16 8.64
CA ILE A 52 20.62 -3.45 8.43
C ILE A 52 20.25 -2.86 7.06
N LEU A 53 19.87 -3.71 6.11
CA LEU A 53 19.61 -3.28 4.72
C LEU A 53 18.23 -2.63 4.61
N TYR A 54 17.20 -3.34 5.04
CA TYR A 54 15.83 -2.85 5.13
C TYR A 54 14.99 -3.82 5.97
N GLY A 55 13.84 -3.33 6.42
CA GLY A 55 12.92 -4.14 7.21
C GLY A 55 11.65 -3.38 7.54
N ILE A 56 10.79 -4.06 8.28
CA ILE A 56 9.52 -3.56 8.77
C ILE A 56 9.43 -3.79 10.27
N HIS A 57 8.76 -2.89 10.95
CA HIS A 57 8.43 -3.07 12.37
C HIS A 57 6.96 -2.76 12.59
N SER A 58 6.37 -3.40 13.57
CA SER A 58 5.01 -3.13 14.02
C SER A 58 4.92 -3.36 15.52
N VAL A 59 3.88 -2.79 16.12
CA VAL A 59 3.62 -2.93 17.54
C VAL A 59 2.17 -3.37 17.73
N GLU A 60 1.98 -4.39 18.53
CA GLU A 60 0.69 -4.79 19.06
C GLU A 60 0.72 -4.71 20.59
N LYS A 61 0.09 -3.67 21.14
CA LYS A 61 0.06 -3.36 22.58
C LYS A 61 1.47 -3.28 23.18
N HIS A 62 1.87 -4.32 23.93
CA HIS A 62 3.14 -4.40 24.65
C HIS A 62 4.20 -5.24 23.91
N ILE A 63 3.88 -5.74 22.72
CA ILE A 63 4.76 -6.58 21.90
C ILE A 63 5.12 -5.80 20.64
N GLY A 64 6.41 -5.74 20.33
CA GLY A 64 6.95 -5.24 19.08
C GLY A 64 7.43 -6.39 18.21
N TYR A 65 7.16 -6.30 16.91
CA TYR A 65 7.71 -7.20 15.90
C TYR A 65 8.70 -6.42 15.05
N TRP A 66 9.87 -7.00 14.81
CA TRP A 66 10.86 -6.41 13.92
C TRP A 66 11.45 -7.48 13.01
N ILE A 67 11.16 -7.35 11.71
CA ILE A 67 11.61 -8.28 10.69
C ILE A 67 12.45 -7.49 9.70
N PHE A 68 13.68 -7.91 9.48
CA PHE A 68 14.60 -7.20 8.60
C PHE A 68 15.62 -8.14 7.96
N LEU A 69 16.23 -7.63 6.90
CA LEU A 69 17.39 -8.25 6.27
C LEU A 69 18.65 -7.50 6.73
N ALA A 70 19.68 -8.24 7.14
CA ALA A 70 20.97 -7.70 7.52
C ALA A 70 22.13 -8.40 6.80
N GLU A 71 23.21 -7.66 6.60
CA GLU A 71 24.40 -8.09 5.87
C GLU A 71 25.50 -8.53 6.86
N PHE A 72 25.92 -9.80 6.77
CA PHE A 72 26.90 -10.42 7.67
C PHE A 72 28.25 -10.74 7.01
N SER A 73 28.49 -10.37 5.76
CA SER A 73 29.75 -10.66 5.04
C SER A 73 30.98 -10.17 5.80
N ASP A 74 30.90 -8.97 6.38
CA ASP A 74 32.02 -8.33 7.07
C ASP A 74 31.87 -8.32 8.61
N ALA A 75 31.07 -9.25 9.15
CA ALA A 75 30.79 -9.32 10.57
C ALA A 75 32.06 -9.62 11.39
N LYS A 76 32.32 -8.82 12.43
CA LYS A 76 33.50 -8.99 13.33
C LYS A 76 33.44 -10.26 14.18
N LYS A 77 32.23 -10.76 14.47
CA LYS A 77 31.97 -11.97 15.24
C LYS A 77 31.15 -12.96 14.40
N PRO A 78 31.27 -14.27 14.67
CA PRO A 78 30.37 -15.27 14.08
C PRO A 78 28.89 -14.93 14.35
N LEU A 79 28.03 -15.14 13.34
CA LEU A 79 26.58 -14.90 13.43
C LEU A 79 25.97 -15.41 14.74
N GLY A 80 26.24 -16.66 15.12
CA GLY A 80 25.69 -17.24 16.35
C GLY A 80 26.06 -16.49 17.64
N GLN A 81 27.26 -15.90 17.72
CA GLN A 81 27.66 -15.11 18.90
C GLN A 81 26.89 -13.79 18.96
N ILE A 82 26.71 -13.12 17.81
CA ILE A 82 25.93 -11.87 17.72
C ILE A 82 24.47 -12.14 18.09
N ILE A 83 23.90 -13.25 17.61
CA ILE A 83 22.52 -13.64 17.93
C ILE A 83 22.36 -13.92 19.43
N GLU A 84 23.28 -14.65 20.06
CA GLU A 84 23.20 -14.92 21.50
C GLU A 84 23.38 -13.64 22.34
N GLU A 85 24.25 -12.71 21.91
CA GLU A 85 24.36 -11.38 22.53
C GLU A 85 23.01 -10.65 22.50
N ILE A 86 22.34 -10.61 21.35
CA ILE A 86 21.01 -9.97 21.21
C ILE A 86 19.97 -10.70 22.06
N LYS A 87 19.94 -12.04 22.01
CA LYS A 87 18.99 -12.89 22.73
C LYS A 87 19.07 -12.71 24.25
N SER A 88 20.27 -12.45 24.78
CA SER A 88 20.50 -12.24 26.21
C SER A 88 20.01 -10.88 26.74
N MET A 89 19.61 -9.97 25.86
CA MET A 89 19.19 -8.62 26.26
C MET A 89 17.81 -8.63 26.91
N GLU A 90 17.69 -7.88 28.02
CA GLU A 90 16.39 -7.57 28.59
C GLU A 90 15.51 -6.83 27.57
N GLY A 91 14.32 -7.38 27.32
CA GLY A 91 13.37 -6.85 26.35
C GLY A 91 13.34 -7.60 25.01
N VAL A 92 14.26 -8.52 24.75
CA VAL A 92 14.17 -9.47 23.64
C VAL A 92 13.41 -10.69 24.12
N LEU A 93 12.25 -10.98 23.52
CA LEU A 93 11.41 -12.13 23.87
C LEU A 93 11.73 -13.34 23.00
N GLU A 94 11.99 -13.10 21.72
CA GLU A 94 12.33 -14.12 20.74
C GLU A 94 13.21 -13.53 19.64
N ILE A 95 14.12 -14.33 19.10
CA ILE A 95 14.91 -14.02 17.91
C ILE A 95 15.02 -15.28 17.05
N ASN A 96 14.55 -15.16 15.82
CA ASN A 96 14.72 -16.15 14.77
C ASN A 96 15.60 -15.55 13.66
N TYR A 97 16.44 -16.37 13.03
CA TYR A 97 17.31 -15.93 11.95
C TYR A 97 17.52 -17.06 10.94
N GLY A 98 17.68 -16.72 9.67
CA GLY A 98 17.88 -17.74 8.65
C GLY A 98 17.63 -17.25 7.24
N ILE A 99 17.72 -18.20 6.30
CA ILE A 99 17.50 -17.99 4.89
C ILE A 99 17.07 -19.31 4.26
N ASP A 100 15.97 -19.28 3.52
CA ASP A 100 15.61 -20.35 2.59
C ASP A 100 16.12 -20.00 1.20
N SER A 101 16.24 -20.99 0.30
CA SER A 101 16.63 -20.68 -1.08
C SER A 101 16.00 -21.58 -2.13
N VAL A 102 15.67 -20.97 -3.26
CA VAL A 102 15.21 -21.64 -4.49
C VAL A 102 15.99 -21.03 -5.66
N GLY A 103 16.97 -21.74 -6.19
CA GLY A 103 17.91 -21.18 -7.17
C GLY A 103 18.67 -19.98 -6.58
N ASP A 104 18.67 -18.85 -7.30
CA ASP A 104 19.23 -17.58 -6.84
C ASP A 104 18.24 -16.74 -6.01
N MET A 105 17.04 -17.24 -5.70
CA MET A 105 16.13 -16.57 -4.78
C MET A 105 16.48 -16.93 -3.35
N LEU A 106 16.78 -15.92 -2.54
CA LEU A 106 16.94 -16.01 -1.11
C LEU A 106 15.64 -15.56 -0.45
N ILE A 107 15.05 -16.42 0.38
CA ILE A 107 13.67 -16.28 0.86
C ILE A 107 13.69 -16.12 2.37
N ASN A 108 12.89 -15.19 2.89
CA ASN A 108 12.65 -15.06 4.31
C ASN A 108 11.85 -16.26 4.83
N PRO A 109 12.44 -17.12 5.70
CA PRO A 109 11.73 -18.28 6.25
C PRO A 109 10.69 -17.89 7.32
N PHE A 110 10.59 -16.60 7.68
CA PHE A 110 9.69 -16.09 8.71
C PHE A 110 8.52 -15.35 8.06
N PRO A 111 7.39 -16.05 7.79
CA PRO A 111 6.25 -15.44 7.12
C PRO A 111 5.61 -14.36 8.02
N PHE A 112 5.25 -13.24 7.41
CA PHE A 112 4.47 -12.19 8.03
C PHE A 112 3.27 -11.81 7.17
N THR A 113 2.25 -11.26 7.83
CA THR A 113 1.05 -10.77 7.14
C THR A 113 1.13 -9.27 6.95
N ILE A 114 0.86 -8.81 5.73
CA ILE A 114 0.69 -7.39 5.43
C ILE A 114 -0.74 -7.02 5.80
N THR A 115 -0.88 -6.17 6.82
CA THR A 115 -2.18 -5.70 7.29
C THR A 115 -2.27 -4.21 7.04
N LEU A 116 -3.32 -3.80 6.34
CA LEU A 116 -3.59 -2.39 6.10
C LEU A 116 -4.31 -1.75 7.31
N PRO A 117 -3.99 -0.48 7.64
CA PRO A 117 -4.54 0.20 8.80
C PRO A 117 -6.04 0.49 8.63
N TYR A 118 -6.65 1.00 9.71
CA TYR A 118 -8.07 1.33 9.80
C TYR A 118 -9.05 0.14 9.71
N GLY A 119 -8.55 -1.09 9.84
CA GLY A 119 -9.40 -2.28 9.91
C GLY A 119 -9.72 -2.90 8.54
N ILE A 120 -9.06 -2.47 7.46
CA ILE A 120 -9.13 -3.16 6.15
C ILE A 120 -8.64 -4.61 6.28
N GLY A 121 -7.68 -4.85 7.16
CA GLY A 121 -7.19 -6.19 7.45
C GLY A 121 -6.10 -6.63 6.48
N ARG A 122 -6.02 -7.95 6.26
CA ARG A 122 -4.96 -8.55 5.45
C ARG A 122 -5.04 -8.10 3.99
N ALA A 123 -3.90 -7.72 3.43
CA ALA A 123 -3.76 -7.32 2.05
C ALA A 123 -2.77 -8.21 1.28
N SER A 124 -2.99 -8.28 -0.03
CA SER A 124 -2.03 -8.79 -1.00
C SER A 124 -1.42 -7.61 -1.77
N ILE A 125 -0.15 -7.73 -2.15
CA ILE A 125 0.52 -6.71 -2.97
C ILE A 125 0.53 -7.18 -4.41
N ILE A 126 0.01 -6.34 -5.29
CA ILE A 126 0.05 -6.53 -6.73
C ILE A 126 0.81 -5.33 -7.32
N PRO A 127 1.92 -5.55 -8.05
CA PRO A 127 2.61 -4.45 -8.73
C PRO A 127 1.64 -3.68 -9.63
N ILE A 128 1.65 -2.35 -9.54
CA ILE A 128 0.68 -1.50 -10.25
C ILE A 128 0.75 -1.67 -11.77
N THR A 129 1.93 -1.98 -12.31
CA THR A 129 2.14 -2.29 -13.73
C THR A 129 1.46 -3.58 -14.15
N ILE A 130 1.47 -4.61 -13.30
CA ILE A 130 0.77 -5.89 -13.54
C ILE A 130 -0.73 -5.67 -13.45
N LEU A 131 -1.21 -4.95 -12.43
CA LEU A 131 -2.64 -4.63 -12.29
C LEU A 131 -3.16 -3.83 -13.50
N LYS A 132 -2.41 -2.81 -13.92
CA LYS A 132 -2.72 -1.99 -15.10
C LYS A 132 -2.81 -2.84 -16.37
N LYS A 133 -1.84 -3.74 -16.58
CA LYS A 133 -1.87 -4.66 -17.72
C LYS A 133 -3.08 -5.59 -17.66
N ALA A 134 -3.37 -6.20 -16.51
CA ALA A 134 -4.52 -7.07 -16.34
C ALA A 134 -5.85 -6.37 -16.65
N VAL A 135 -6.03 -5.14 -16.17
CA VAL A 135 -7.20 -4.30 -16.48
C VAL A 135 -7.28 -3.97 -17.97
N SER A 136 -6.15 -3.66 -18.61
CA SER A 136 -6.11 -3.40 -20.05
C SER A 136 -6.49 -4.63 -20.88
N ASP A 137 -5.89 -5.79 -20.57
CA ASP A 137 -6.13 -7.05 -21.27
C ASP A 137 -7.60 -7.51 -21.13
N LEU A 138 -8.23 -7.27 -19.96
CA LEU A 138 -9.66 -7.54 -19.75
C LEU A 138 -10.53 -6.69 -20.68
N ARG A 139 -10.23 -5.40 -20.81
CA ARG A 139 -10.99 -4.49 -21.69
C ARG A 139 -10.83 -4.87 -23.16
N GLU A 140 -9.62 -5.25 -23.58
CA GLU A 140 -9.38 -5.68 -24.96
C GLU A 140 -10.16 -6.96 -25.29
N LYS A 141 -10.18 -7.94 -24.37
CA LYS A 141 -10.85 -9.23 -24.59
C LYS A 141 -12.37 -9.14 -24.50
N TRP A 142 -12.90 -8.42 -23.52
CA TRP A 142 -14.32 -8.48 -23.16
C TRP A 142 -15.09 -7.17 -23.40
N GLY A 143 -14.40 -6.11 -23.85
CA GLY A 143 -15.01 -4.83 -24.20
C GLY A 143 -15.89 -4.28 -23.09
N ILE A 144 -17.16 -4.03 -23.42
CA ILE A 144 -18.12 -3.41 -22.50
C ILE A 144 -18.42 -4.27 -21.26
N ALA A 145 -18.34 -5.60 -21.37
CA ALA A 145 -18.57 -6.49 -20.23
C ALA A 145 -17.46 -6.32 -19.18
N ALA A 146 -16.21 -6.11 -19.61
CA ALA A 146 -15.12 -5.76 -18.69
C ALA A 146 -15.37 -4.40 -18.03
N SER A 147 -15.84 -3.39 -18.77
CA SER A 147 -16.17 -2.07 -18.21
C SER A 147 -17.24 -2.16 -17.10
N VAL A 148 -18.28 -2.96 -17.30
CA VAL A 148 -19.33 -3.21 -16.30
C VAL A 148 -18.76 -3.95 -15.09
N PHE A 149 -18.01 -5.03 -15.34
CA PHE A 149 -17.37 -5.81 -14.28
C PHE A 149 -16.44 -4.95 -13.41
N LEU A 150 -15.52 -4.20 -14.02
CA LEU A 150 -14.59 -3.32 -13.34
C LEU A 150 -15.30 -2.25 -12.49
N TYR A 151 -16.40 -1.69 -13.01
CA TYR A 151 -17.22 -0.76 -12.25
C TYR A 151 -17.78 -1.39 -10.96
N HIS A 152 -18.34 -2.60 -11.04
CA HIS A 152 -18.90 -3.27 -9.85
C HIS A 152 -17.84 -3.69 -8.85
N VAL A 153 -16.69 -4.19 -9.30
CA VAL A 153 -15.56 -4.49 -8.41
C VAL A 153 -15.12 -3.20 -7.69
N GLY A 154 -14.96 -2.12 -8.44
CA GLY A 154 -14.62 -0.81 -7.87
C GLY A 154 -15.66 -0.33 -6.87
N TYR A 155 -16.95 -0.44 -7.20
CA TYR A 155 -18.05 -0.02 -6.35
C TYR A 155 -18.01 -0.70 -4.97
N HIS A 156 -17.83 -2.01 -4.92
CA HIS A 156 -17.75 -2.74 -3.64
C HIS A 156 -16.52 -2.33 -2.81
N ILE A 157 -15.39 -2.07 -3.44
CA ILE A 157 -14.20 -1.53 -2.76
C ILE A 157 -14.51 -0.15 -2.18
N GLY A 158 -15.13 0.71 -2.97
CA GLY A 158 -15.50 2.06 -2.57
C GLY A 158 -16.50 2.10 -1.40
N GLU A 159 -17.53 1.26 -1.47
CA GLU A 159 -18.53 1.13 -0.41
C GLU A 159 -17.90 0.65 0.90
N THR A 160 -17.02 -0.35 0.82
CA THR A 160 -16.26 -0.87 1.97
C THR A 160 -15.39 0.22 2.60
N LEU A 161 -14.66 0.98 1.79
CA LEU A 161 -13.81 2.08 2.25
C LEU A 161 -14.64 3.20 2.89
N GLY A 162 -15.77 3.56 2.26
CA GLY A 162 -16.70 4.56 2.79
C GLY A 162 -17.31 4.13 4.13
N ASN A 163 -17.73 2.87 4.26
CA ASN A 163 -18.32 2.33 5.50
C ASN A 163 -17.27 2.25 6.62
N MET A 164 -16.04 1.86 6.30
CA MET A 164 -14.93 1.83 7.26
C MET A 164 -14.74 3.19 7.94
N PHE A 165 -14.66 4.29 7.18
CA PHE A 165 -14.49 5.62 7.77
C PHE A 165 -15.75 6.12 8.48
N LYS A 166 -16.92 5.74 7.98
CA LYS A 166 -18.21 6.03 8.64
C LYS A 166 -18.32 5.36 10.02
N GLU A 167 -17.88 4.11 10.16
CA GLU A 167 -17.82 3.39 11.44
C GLU A 167 -16.85 4.03 12.44
N LYS A 168 -15.88 4.81 11.95
CA LYS A 168 -15.00 5.67 12.76
C LYS A 168 -15.59 7.05 13.05
N SER A 169 -16.86 7.29 12.72
CA SER A 169 -17.59 8.54 12.96
C SER A 169 -17.03 9.76 12.23
N PHE A 170 -16.42 9.56 11.05
CA PHE A 170 -15.95 10.67 10.22
C PHE A 170 -17.14 11.45 9.63
N GLY A 171 -17.01 12.75 9.47
CA GLY A 171 -17.97 13.57 8.74
C GLY A 171 -18.03 13.22 7.25
N TYR A 172 -19.12 13.54 6.57
CA TYR A 172 -19.33 13.11 5.17
C TYR A 172 -18.25 13.57 4.19
N GLU A 173 -17.78 14.82 4.28
CA GLU A 173 -16.69 15.31 3.44
C GLU A 173 -15.33 14.69 3.84
N GLU A 174 -15.16 14.38 5.13
CA GLU A 174 -13.96 13.71 5.65
C GLU A 174 -13.89 12.26 5.17
N ILE A 175 -15.02 11.54 5.08
CA ILE A 175 -15.08 10.20 4.49
C ILE A 175 -14.57 10.24 3.05
N LEU A 176 -15.02 11.21 2.25
CA LEU A 176 -14.55 11.37 0.87
C LEU A 176 -13.04 11.63 0.81
N LYS A 177 -12.56 12.61 1.59
CA LYS A 177 -11.14 12.97 1.63
C LYS A 177 -10.26 11.80 2.11
N ALA A 178 -10.63 11.17 3.23
CA ALA A 178 -9.90 10.04 3.79
C ALA A 178 -9.85 8.85 2.82
N SER A 179 -10.95 8.59 2.11
CA SER A 179 -10.99 7.56 1.07
C SER A 179 -10.04 7.87 -0.09
N LEU A 180 -10.02 9.12 -0.58
CA LEU A 180 -9.13 9.54 -1.65
C LEU A 180 -7.65 9.49 -1.22
N GLU A 181 -7.32 9.93 0.00
CA GLU A 181 -5.97 9.77 0.55
C GLU A 181 -5.57 8.31 0.65
N TYR A 182 -6.47 7.44 1.12
CA TYR A 182 -6.20 6.01 1.21
C TYR A 182 -5.85 5.40 -0.16
N LEU A 183 -6.64 5.70 -1.18
CA LEU A 183 -6.42 5.20 -2.55
C LEU A 183 -5.15 5.78 -3.19
N LYS A 184 -4.80 7.04 -2.86
CA LYS A 184 -3.55 7.68 -3.25
C LYS A 184 -2.34 6.96 -2.64
N TYR A 185 -2.38 6.63 -1.34
CA TYR A 185 -1.31 5.86 -0.68
C TYR A 185 -1.17 4.44 -1.24
N LEU A 186 -2.25 3.87 -1.79
CA LEU A 186 -2.23 2.58 -2.51
C LEU A 186 -1.80 2.72 -3.99
N ASN A 187 -1.36 3.90 -4.42
CA ASN A 187 -0.86 4.20 -5.77
C ASN A 187 -1.87 3.94 -6.89
N LEU A 188 -3.18 4.09 -6.64
CA LEU A 188 -4.18 4.04 -7.72
C LEU A 188 -4.19 5.32 -8.57
N PHE A 189 -3.68 6.42 -8.03
CA PHE A 189 -3.45 7.66 -8.74
C PHE A 189 -2.43 8.49 -7.98
N LYS A 190 -1.81 9.46 -8.66
CA LYS A 190 -0.76 10.30 -8.05
C LYS A 190 -1.34 11.37 -7.13
N ASP A 191 -2.41 12.02 -7.56
CA ASP A 191 -3.01 13.10 -6.77
C ASP A 191 -4.49 13.32 -7.10
N TYR A 192 -5.16 14.15 -6.30
CA TYR A 192 -6.56 14.53 -6.52
C TYR A 192 -6.88 15.96 -6.10
N SER A 193 -8.02 16.46 -6.56
CA SER A 193 -8.61 17.69 -6.01
C SER A 193 -10.14 17.61 -6.02
N ILE A 194 -10.78 17.99 -4.92
CA ILE A 194 -12.23 18.10 -4.84
C ILE A 194 -12.61 19.51 -5.28
N LYS A 195 -13.24 19.65 -6.44
CA LYS A 195 -13.66 20.94 -7.00
C LYS A 195 -14.86 21.51 -6.25
N PHE A 196 -15.81 20.65 -5.90
CA PHE A 196 -16.91 20.97 -4.98
C PHE A 196 -17.51 19.69 -4.39
N PHE A 197 -18.16 19.83 -3.24
CA PHE A 197 -18.91 18.78 -2.58
C PHE A 197 -20.15 19.41 -1.93
N SER A 198 -21.34 18.87 -2.19
CA SER A 198 -22.62 19.37 -1.66
C SER A 198 -23.49 18.21 -1.21
N LEU A 199 -23.67 18.10 0.11
CA LEU A 199 -24.56 17.12 0.70
C LEU A 199 -26.03 17.40 0.37
N ILE A 200 -26.43 18.68 0.38
CA ILE A 200 -27.80 19.12 0.08
C ILE A 200 -28.21 18.68 -1.33
N ASN A 201 -27.33 18.92 -2.30
CA ASN A 201 -27.60 18.63 -3.71
C ASN A 201 -27.20 17.21 -4.14
N ASN A 202 -26.66 16.38 -3.23
CA ASN A 202 -26.08 15.07 -3.52
C ASN A 202 -25.13 15.11 -4.74
N ALA A 203 -24.29 16.14 -4.76
CA ALA A 203 -23.47 16.46 -5.92
C ALA A 203 -22.02 16.70 -5.52
N ALA A 204 -21.11 16.22 -6.34
CA ALA A 204 -19.67 16.42 -6.15
C ALA A 204 -18.94 16.46 -7.49
N SER A 205 -17.77 17.10 -7.51
CA SER A 205 -16.84 17.03 -8.62
C SER A 205 -15.43 16.80 -8.12
N ILE A 206 -14.80 15.73 -8.61
CA ILE A 206 -13.50 15.25 -8.17
C ILE A 206 -12.61 15.16 -9.40
N LYS A 207 -11.40 15.71 -9.31
CA LYS A 207 -10.35 15.52 -10.32
C LYS A 207 -9.33 14.53 -9.79
N ILE A 208 -8.92 13.59 -10.63
CA ILE A 208 -7.87 12.62 -10.35
C ILE A 208 -6.74 12.82 -11.37
N TYR A 209 -5.51 12.91 -10.89
CA TYR A 209 -4.30 13.12 -11.68
C TYR A 209 -3.50 11.82 -11.75
N ASP A 210 -3.03 11.48 -12.94
CA ASP A 210 -2.20 10.30 -13.22
C ASP A 210 -2.79 9.00 -12.65
N SER A 211 -4.06 8.72 -13.02
CA SER A 211 -4.74 7.46 -12.68
C SER A 211 -4.05 6.27 -13.34
N PHE A 212 -3.87 5.18 -12.58
CA PHE A 212 -3.27 3.95 -13.10
C PHE A 212 -4.05 3.34 -14.28
N GLU A 213 -5.37 3.53 -14.33
CA GLU A 213 -6.24 3.00 -15.40
C GLU A 213 -6.09 3.74 -16.73
N CYS A 214 -5.69 5.02 -16.69
CA CYS A 214 -5.78 5.94 -17.81
C CYS A 214 -4.43 6.43 -18.33
N GLU A 215 -3.42 6.51 -17.46
CA GLU A 215 -2.08 6.92 -17.86
C GLU A 215 -1.55 5.99 -18.96
N ASN A 216 -0.95 6.53 -20.02
CA ASN A 216 -0.42 5.78 -21.17
C ASN A 216 -1.45 4.91 -21.92
N VAL A 217 -2.75 5.15 -21.73
CA VAL A 217 -3.85 4.56 -22.52
C VAL A 217 -4.35 5.60 -23.51
N LYS A 218 -4.69 5.19 -24.74
CA LYS A 218 -5.35 6.05 -25.73
C LYS A 218 -6.75 5.51 -26.03
N SER A 219 -7.75 6.38 -25.97
CA SER A 219 -9.15 6.01 -26.21
C SER A 219 -9.97 7.25 -26.59
N ASP A 220 -10.96 7.08 -27.48
CA ASP A 220 -11.91 8.14 -27.82
C ASP A 220 -12.97 8.38 -26.73
N LYS A 221 -13.06 7.45 -25.76
CA LYS A 221 -14.04 7.44 -24.67
C LYS A 221 -13.35 7.35 -23.31
N PRO A 222 -14.00 7.80 -22.22
CA PRO A 222 -13.49 7.58 -20.87
C PRO A 222 -13.36 6.09 -20.55
N VAL A 223 -12.31 5.69 -19.83
CA VAL A 223 -11.96 4.27 -19.61
C VAL A 223 -11.79 3.90 -18.14
N SER A 224 -11.93 4.85 -17.21
CA SER A 224 -11.63 4.64 -15.79
C SER A 224 -12.82 4.02 -15.05
N HIS A 225 -13.31 2.88 -15.52
CA HIS A 225 -14.51 2.28 -14.98
C HIS A 225 -14.31 1.78 -13.54
N PHE A 226 -13.11 1.30 -13.18
CA PHE A 226 -12.82 0.82 -11.83
C PHE A 226 -12.79 1.98 -10.81
N LEU A 227 -12.04 3.06 -11.07
CA LEU A 227 -12.06 4.25 -10.21
C LEU A 227 -13.44 4.92 -10.16
N ARG A 228 -14.15 4.98 -11.30
CA ARG A 228 -15.53 5.48 -11.33
C ARG A 228 -16.45 4.65 -10.43
N GLY A 229 -16.26 3.33 -10.42
CA GLY A 229 -16.91 2.41 -9.49
C GLY A 229 -16.58 2.75 -8.04
N ILE A 230 -15.29 2.85 -7.70
CA ILE A 230 -14.82 3.20 -6.35
C ILE A 230 -15.45 4.49 -5.84
N LEU A 231 -15.43 5.55 -6.65
CA LEU A 231 -16.07 6.82 -6.31
C LEU A 231 -17.58 6.67 -6.12
N GLY A 232 -18.24 5.85 -6.95
CA GLY A 232 -19.65 5.51 -6.80
C GLY A 232 -19.96 4.86 -5.46
N GLY A 233 -19.19 3.86 -5.05
CA GLY A 233 -19.35 3.19 -3.76
C GLY A 233 -19.13 4.11 -2.57
N ILE A 234 -18.07 4.93 -2.59
CA ILE A 234 -17.78 5.90 -1.51
C ILE A 234 -18.92 6.90 -1.38
N LEU A 235 -19.36 7.49 -2.50
CA LEU A 235 -20.37 8.55 -2.49
C LEU A 235 -21.78 8.01 -2.23
N PHE A 236 -22.05 6.75 -2.57
CA PHE A 236 -23.30 6.08 -2.16
C PHE A 236 -23.37 5.98 -0.63
N THR A 237 -22.28 5.59 0.04
CA THR A 237 -22.21 5.54 1.51
C THR A 237 -22.47 6.91 2.15
N ILE A 238 -22.02 7.99 1.49
CA ILE A 238 -22.17 9.37 1.95
C ILE A 238 -23.59 9.90 1.72
N PHE A 239 -24.09 9.83 0.48
CA PHE A 239 -25.37 10.45 0.10
C PHE A 239 -26.59 9.58 0.41
N ARG A 240 -26.43 8.26 0.52
CA ARG A 240 -27.49 7.24 0.73
C ARG A 240 -28.67 7.36 -0.24
N LYS A 241 -28.37 7.75 -1.48
CA LYS A 241 -29.33 7.86 -2.58
C LYS A 241 -28.74 7.25 -3.84
N GLU A 242 -29.61 6.89 -4.77
CA GLU A 242 -29.18 6.54 -6.12
C GLU A 242 -28.49 7.75 -6.76
N ILE A 243 -27.20 7.56 -7.06
CA ILE A 243 -26.35 8.56 -7.69
C ILE A 243 -25.74 7.96 -8.95
N THR A 244 -25.49 8.82 -9.93
CA THR A 244 -24.71 8.44 -11.11
C THR A 244 -23.38 9.19 -11.13
N VAL A 245 -22.29 8.44 -11.32
CA VAL A 245 -20.94 9.00 -11.49
C VAL A 245 -20.61 9.03 -12.98
N TYR A 246 -20.38 10.24 -13.50
CA TYR A 246 -19.98 10.49 -14.87
C TYR A 246 -18.51 10.88 -14.94
N GLU A 247 -17.72 10.19 -15.76
CA GLU A 247 -16.36 10.63 -16.11
C GLU A 247 -16.46 11.61 -17.29
N THR A 248 -16.39 12.91 -17.01
CA THR A 248 -16.59 13.98 -18.00
C THR A 248 -15.31 14.35 -18.74
N LYS A 249 -14.15 14.12 -18.12
CA LYS A 249 -12.81 14.24 -18.71
C LYS A 249 -11.99 13.01 -18.38
N CYS A 250 -11.08 12.63 -19.26
CA CYS A 250 -10.26 11.44 -19.09
C CYS A 250 -8.87 11.62 -19.70
N ILE A 251 -7.83 11.25 -18.96
CA ILE A 251 -6.44 11.29 -19.45
C ILE A 251 -6.29 10.45 -20.72
N ALA A 252 -6.99 9.32 -20.82
CA ALA A 252 -6.93 8.46 -22.00
C ALA A 252 -7.50 9.11 -23.29
N LYS A 253 -8.35 10.14 -23.13
CA LYS A 253 -8.87 10.97 -24.23
C LYS A 253 -7.94 12.13 -24.60
N GLY A 254 -6.85 12.33 -23.86
CA GLY A 254 -5.94 13.46 -23.99
C GLY A 254 -6.25 14.64 -23.06
N ASP A 255 -7.18 14.51 -22.10
CA ASP A 255 -7.38 15.53 -21.07
C ASP A 255 -6.20 15.54 -20.06
N LYS A 256 -5.98 16.66 -19.36
CA LYS A 256 -4.91 16.78 -18.35
C LYS A 256 -5.15 15.97 -17.07
N PHE A 257 -6.38 15.56 -16.82
CA PHE A 257 -6.82 14.83 -15.63
C PHE A 257 -8.14 14.12 -15.92
N CYS A 258 -8.49 13.13 -15.11
CA CYS A 258 -9.84 12.57 -15.09
C CYS A 258 -10.74 13.45 -14.21
N GLU A 259 -11.90 13.89 -14.71
CA GLU A 259 -12.89 14.66 -13.94
C GLU A 259 -14.16 13.80 -13.79
N TYR A 260 -14.54 13.55 -12.55
CA TYR A 260 -15.74 12.80 -12.19
C TYR A 260 -16.77 13.76 -11.63
N THR A 261 -17.95 13.78 -12.24
CA THR A 261 -19.10 14.57 -11.77
C THR A 261 -20.18 13.63 -11.28
N ILE A 262 -20.69 13.92 -10.10
CA ILE A 262 -21.70 13.12 -9.41
C ILE A 262 -22.95 13.95 -9.28
N LYS A 263 -24.06 13.35 -9.67
CA LYS A 263 -25.40 13.93 -9.56
C LYS A 263 -26.37 12.84 -9.12
N GLN A 264 -27.45 13.25 -8.48
CA GLN A 264 -28.59 12.36 -8.26
C GLN A 264 -29.04 11.76 -9.59
N ALA A 265 -29.30 10.45 -9.59
CA ALA A 265 -29.81 9.73 -10.75
C ALA A 265 -31.19 10.26 -11.17
#